data_AF-A0A1C4VBI9-F1
#
_entry.id   AF-A0A1C4VBI9-F1
#
_cell.length_a   1.000
_cell.length_b   1.000
_cell.length_c   1.000
_cell.angle_alpha   90.00
_cell.angle_beta   90.00
_cell.angle_gamma   90.00
#
_symmetry.space_group_name_H-M   'P 1'
#
loop_
_entity.id
_entity.type
_entity.pdbx_description
1 polymer ?
#
loop_
_entity_poly.entity_id
_entity_poly.type
_entity_poly.pdbx_seq_one_letter_code
_entity_poly.pdbx_strand_id
1 'polypeptide(L)'
;MPAGPLRAAPVTTLVEATEPRPPLDYYLVLAKPGDRGPAAGVEGIVVEEFTRHADFSTAGLDSAGWTPSGDGWWSSASFSRSMRTDREALARLVPSSRRDADSAYRQLGGGQLPSEAVLRTYFRDHQPFASAPPLRLGPAQPPTGFHERRVYRVLFAKDLRADQVESLRTLWRTTGDGAPADPRSPGAVVAGCLDEDGDRFAWDVRRVGSGLAWCLDVTVLLRTKASGTLGSTLHNLTTVMRQHGLIPVTTERFS
;
A
#
# COMPACT_ATOMS: atom_id res chain seq x y z
N MET A 1 -26.31 59.49 23.20
CA MET A 1 -25.18 58.72 22.63
C MET A 1 -25.53 57.23 22.75
N PRO A 2 -26.20 56.62 21.76
CA PRO A 2 -26.60 55.21 21.86
C PRO A 2 -25.44 54.29 21.45
N ALA A 3 -25.27 53.20 22.21
CA ALA A 3 -24.31 52.14 21.96
C ALA A 3 -24.65 51.37 20.67
N GLY A 4 -23.69 51.25 19.76
CA GLY A 4 -23.82 50.47 18.54
C GLY A 4 -23.76 48.96 18.80
N PRO A 5 -24.42 48.13 17.98
CA PRO A 5 -24.46 46.69 18.19
C PRO A 5 -23.11 46.04 17.83
N LEU A 6 -22.68 45.11 18.69
CA LEU A 6 -21.52 44.24 18.50
C LEU A 6 -21.72 43.39 17.24
N ARG A 7 -20.82 43.57 16.26
CA ARG A 7 -20.71 42.74 15.06
C ARG A 7 -20.37 41.31 15.48
N ALA A 8 -21.28 40.37 15.18
CA ALA A 8 -20.98 38.95 15.25
C ALA A 8 -19.86 38.61 14.26
N ALA A 9 -18.73 38.11 14.78
CA ALA A 9 -17.68 37.56 13.95
C ALA A 9 -18.18 36.26 13.29
N PRO A 10 -17.90 36.02 12.00
CA PRO A 10 -18.25 34.76 11.38
C PRO A 10 -17.43 33.65 12.03
N VAL A 11 -18.14 32.68 12.62
CA VAL A 11 -17.57 31.40 13.02
C VAL A 11 -17.01 30.77 11.76
N THR A 12 -15.69 30.80 11.61
CA THR A 12 -15.00 30.04 10.57
C THR A 12 -15.14 28.58 10.95
N THR A 13 -16.12 27.90 10.34
CA THR A 13 -16.21 26.45 10.38
C THR A 13 -14.92 25.93 9.76
N LEU A 14 -13.99 25.49 10.61
CA LEU A 14 -12.84 24.70 10.21
C LEU A 14 -13.42 23.39 9.68
N VAL A 15 -13.67 23.35 8.38
CA VAL A 15 -13.86 22.08 7.67
C VAL A 15 -12.50 21.41 7.76
N GLU A 16 -12.36 20.57 8.78
CA GLU A 16 -11.26 19.64 8.91
C GLU A 16 -11.29 18.79 7.63
N ALA A 17 -10.43 19.14 6.68
CA ALA A 17 -10.29 18.41 5.44
C ALA A 17 -9.87 17.00 5.84
N THR A 18 -10.83 16.09 5.94
CA THR A 18 -10.55 14.68 6.14
C THR A 18 -9.77 14.26 4.90
N GLU A 19 -8.46 14.04 5.05
CA GLU A 19 -7.64 13.59 3.95
C GLU A 19 -8.31 12.38 3.29
N PRO A 20 -8.38 12.33 1.95
CA PRO A 20 -9.05 11.25 1.26
C PRO A 20 -8.39 9.93 1.65
N ARG A 21 -9.18 9.06 2.28
CA ARG A 21 -8.72 7.74 2.73
C ARG A 21 -8.24 6.93 1.51
N PRO A 22 -7.11 6.20 1.60
CA PRO A 22 -6.60 5.43 0.47
C PRO A 22 -7.63 4.40 -0.04
N PRO A 23 -7.60 4.06 -1.34
CA PRO A 23 -8.39 2.95 -1.88
C PRO A 23 -8.07 1.61 -1.20
N LEU A 24 -9.06 0.70 -1.19
CA LEU A 24 -8.86 -0.66 -0.68
C LEU A 24 -7.99 -1.52 -1.62
N ASP A 25 -7.29 -2.48 -1.03
CA ASP A 25 -6.55 -3.51 -1.77
C ASP A 25 -7.42 -4.72 -2.04
N TYR A 26 -7.64 -5.06 -3.32
CA TYR A 26 -8.48 -6.20 -3.73
C TYR A 26 -7.62 -7.40 -4.14
N TYR A 27 -8.04 -8.60 -3.74
CA TYR A 27 -7.46 -9.87 -4.14
C TYR A 27 -8.54 -10.83 -4.60
N LEU A 28 -8.29 -11.49 -5.72
CA LEU A 28 -9.07 -12.65 -6.14
C LEU A 28 -8.43 -13.91 -5.58
N VAL A 29 -9.26 -14.79 -5.01
CA VAL A 29 -8.84 -16.11 -4.54
C VAL A 29 -9.18 -17.10 -5.65
N LEU A 30 -8.16 -17.76 -6.21
CA LEU A 30 -8.36 -18.80 -7.22
C LEU A 30 -8.73 -20.14 -6.57
N ALA A 31 -9.59 -20.92 -7.21
CA ALA A 31 -9.93 -22.28 -6.83
C ALA A 31 -8.69 -23.17 -6.72
N LYS A 32 -8.74 -24.18 -5.86
CA LYS A 32 -7.63 -25.13 -5.71
C LYS A 32 -7.47 -25.96 -6.99
N PRO A 33 -6.23 -26.26 -7.43
CA PRO A 33 -6.01 -27.20 -8.52
C PRO A 33 -6.67 -28.55 -8.19
N GLY A 34 -7.62 -28.99 -9.03
CA GLY A 34 -8.33 -30.26 -8.86
C GLY A 34 -9.82 -30.13 -8.51
N ASP A 35 -10.29 -28.95 -8.09
CA ASP A 35 -11.73 -28.65 -8.08
C ASP A 35 -12.24 -28.56 -9.52
N ARG A 36 -13.28 -29.34 -9.84
CA ARG A 36 -13.71 -29.63 -11.23
C ARG A 36 -14.28 -28.38 -11.92
N GLY A 37 -13.46 -27.74 -12.76
CA GLY A 37 -13.86 -26.76 -13.80
C GLY A 37 -12.65 -26.32 -14.65
N PRO A 38 -12.82 -25.96 -15.94
CA PRO A 38 -11.70 -25.61 -16.82
C PRO A 38 -11.10 -24.25 -16.44
N ALA A 39 -9.78 -24.20 -16.26
CA ALA A 39 -8.96 -23.09 -15.74
C ALA A 39 -9.37 -22.64 -14.32
N ALA A 40 -8.39 -22.30 -13.48
CA ALA A 40 -8.62 -21.98 -12.07
C ALA A 40 -9.64 -20.83 -11.90
N GLY A 41 -10.90 -21.18 -11.66
CA GLY A 41 -11.97 -20.22 -11.45
C GLY A 41 -11.70 -19.38 -10.20
N VAL A 42 -12.21 -18.16 -10.14
CA VAL A 42 -12.22 -17.38 -8.90
C VAL A 42 -13.24 -18.01 -7.96
N GLU A 43 -12.88 -18.26 -6.71
CA GLU A 43 -13.79 -18.79 -5.67
C GLU A 43 -14.21 -17.74 -4.64
N GLY A 44 -13.51 -16.60 -4.60
CA GLY A 44 -13.76 -15.58 -3.61
C GLY A 44 -12.96 -14.31 -3.82
N ILE A 45 -13.30 -13.32 -3.01
CA ILE A 45 -12.70 -11.99 -3.03
C ILE A 45 -12.27 -11.65 -1.61
N VAL A 46 -11.09 -11.08 -1.47
CA VAL A 46 -10.62 -10.46 -0.22
C VAL A 46 -10.35 -9.00 -0.48
N VAL A 47 -10.79 -8.15 0.42
CA VAL A 47 -10.50 -6.71 0.41
C VAL A 47 -9.78 -6.34 1.69
N GLU A 48 -8.74 -5.54 1.58
CA GLU A 48 -7.86 -5.21 2.70
C GLU A 48 -7.59 -3.73 2.80
N GLU A 49 -7.27 -3.29 4.02
CA GLU A 49 -6.75 -1.97 4.32
C GLU A 49 -5.66 -2.05 5.39
N PHE A 50 -4.48 -1.53 5.08
CA PHE A 50 -3.44 -1.32 6.09
C PHE A 50 -3.76 -0.05 6.88
N THR A 51 -3.88 -0.19 8.19
CA THR A 51 -3.89 0.97 9.09
C THR A 51 -2.45 1.42 9.35
N ARG A 52 -2.27 2.73 9.49
CA ARG A 52 -0.94 3.36 9.60
C ARG A 52 -0.82 4.15 10.90
N HIS A 53 0.38 4.17 11.45
CA HIS A 53 0.76 5.19 12.42
C HIS A 53 0.95 6.56 11.72
N ALA A 54 1.06 7.64 12.50
CA ALA A 54 1.26 8.99 11.98
C ALA A 54 2.55 9.15 11.14
N ASP A 55 3.50 8.22 11.29
CA ASP A 55 4.73 8.19 10.52
C ASP A 55 4.65 7.29 9.27
N PHE A 56 3.47 6.79 8.90
CA PHE A 56 3.22 5.88 7.77
C PHE A 56 3.75 4.44 7.91
N SER A 57 4.26 4.05 9.08
CA SER A 57 4.52 2.63 9.37
C SER A 57 3.20 1.86 9.55
N THR A 58 3.20 0.56 9.24
CA THR A 58 2.03 -0.31 9.43
C THR A 58 1.70 -0.46 10.91
N ALA A 59 0.49 -0.08 11.31
CA ALA A 59 -0.05 -0.34 12.64
C ALA A 59 -0.83 -1.66 12.69
N GLY A 60 -1.51 -1.99 11.60
CA GLY A 60 -2.50 -3.07 11.58
C GLY A 60 -2.98 -3.40 10.17
N LEU A 61 -3.83 -4.42 10.10
CA LEU A 61 -4.53 -4.83 8.89
C LEU A 61 -6.00 -5.11 9.21
N ASP A 62 -6.87 -4.48 8.45
CA ASP A 62 -8.31 -4.72 8.45
C ASP A 62 -8.67 -5.38 7.13
N SER A 63 -9.59 -6.34 7.14
CA SER A 63 -10.02 -6.99 5.90
C SER A 63 -11.38 -7.65 5.99
N ALA A 64 -11.99 -7.85 4.82
CA ALA A 64 -13.20 -8.64 4.66
C ALA A 64 -13.04 -9.62 3.49
N GLY A 65 -13.60 -10.80 3.65
CA GLY A 65 -13.69 -11.83 2.62
C GLY A 65 -15.13 -12.01 2.16
N TRP A 66 -15.28 -12.53 0.94
CA TRP A 66 -16.55 -12.94 0.38
C TRP A 66 -16.38 -14.18 -0.48
N THR A 67 -17.33 -15.11 -0.38
CA THR A 67 -17.44 -16.29 -1.25
C THR A 67 -18.90 -16.46 -1.70
N PRO A 68 -19.16 -17.09 -2.86
CA PRO A 68 -20.51 -17.27 -3.39
C PRO A 68 -21.40 -18.16 -2.51
N SER A 69 -20.79 -19.13 -1.83
CA SER A 69 -21.47 -20.11 -0.98
C SER A 69 -21.68 -19.63 0.45
N GLY A 70 -21.15 -18.47 0.83
CA GLY A 70 -21.27 -17.92 2.18
C GLY A 70 -22.47 -16.99 2.34
N ASP A 71 -22.77 -16.63 3.60
CA ASP A 71 -23.88 -15.72 3.97
C ASP A 71 -23.62 -14.23 3.66
N GLY A 72 -22.58 -13.93 2.89
CA GLY A 72 -22.17 -12.58 2.52
C GLY A 72 -20.73 -12.24 2.93
N TRP A 73 -20.47 -10.95 3.11
CA TRP A 73 -19.15 -10.45 3.51
C TRP A 73 -18.88 -10.77 4.99
N TRP A 74 -17.69 -11.30 5.26
CA TRP A 74 -17.24 -11.71 6.59
C TRP A 74 -15.87 -11.11 6.90
N SER A 75 -15.59 -10.90 8.19
CA SER A 75 -14.35 -10.26 8.64
C SER A 75 -13.17 -11.22 8.58
N SER A 76 -12.04 -10.79 8.01
CA SER A 76 -10.99 -11.71 7.57
C SER A 76 -9.58 -11.38 8.03
N ALA A 77 -9.37 -10.51 9.02
CA ALA A 77 -8.02 -9.98 9.31
C ALA A 77 -7.01 -11.09 9.67
N SER A 78 -7.45 -12.09 10.44
CA SER A 78 -6.63 -13.28 10.75
C SER A 78 -6.32 -14.16 9.53
N PHE A 79 -7.28 -14.32 8.62
CA PHE A 79 -7.10 -15.02 7.35
C PHE A 79 -6.12 -14.27 6.45
N SER A 80 -6.28 -12.95 6.33
CA SER A 80 -5.41 -12.06 5.59
C SER A 80 -3.97 -12.08 6.07
N ARG A 81 -3.72 -12.23 7.37
CA ARG A 81 -2.36 -12.49 7.87
C ARG A 81 -1.87 -13.89 7.48
N SER A 82 -2.70 -14.91 7.68
CA SER A 82 -2.34 -16.31 7.46
C SER A 82 -2.01 -16.61 6.00
N MET A 83 -2.72 -15.98 5.06
CA MET A 83 -2.50 -16.18 3.62
C MET A 83 -1.14 -15.66 3.13
N ARG A 84 -0.45 -14.83 3.92
CA ARG A 84 0.92 -14.37 3.64
C ARG A 84 1.99 -15.35 4.13
N THR A 85 1.65 -16.22 5.09
CA THR A 85 2.56 -17.22 5.66
C THR A 85 2.35 -18.62 5.09
N ASP A 86 1.13 -18.93 4.63
CA ASP A 86 0.80 -20.18 3.95
C ASP A 86 1.10 -20.06 2.45
N ARG A 87 2.03 -20.88 1.96
CA ARG A 87 2.47 -20.90 0.56
C ARG A 87 1.35 -21.33 -0.40
N GLU A 88 0.48 -22.25 0.00
CA GLU A 88 -0.62 -22.72 -0.85
C GLU A 88 -1.68 -21.64 -0.99
N ALA A 89 -2.06 -20.99 0.12
CA ALA A 89 -2.95 -19.84 0.09
C ALA A 89 -2.36 -18.70 -0.75
N LEU A 90 -1.08 -18.36 -0.53
CA LEU A 90 -0.39 -17.28 -1.24
C LEU A 90 -0.32 -17.51 -2.76
N ALA A 91 -0.12 -18.76 -3.19
CA ALA A 91 -0.07 -19.11 -4.60
C ALA A 91 -1.40 -18.82 -5.34
N ARG A 92 -2.52 -18.88 -4.62
CA ARG A 92 -3.89 -18.72 -5.15
C ARG A 92 -4.36 -17.27 -5.16
N LEU A 93 -3.67 -16.36 -4.49
CA LEU A 93 -4.05 -14.96 -4.44
C LEU A 93 -3.54 -14.20 -5.68
N VAL A 94 -4.43 -13.43 -6.28
CA VAL A 94 -4.11 -12.53 -7.38
C VAL A 94 -4.48 -11.10 -6.98
N PRO A 95 -3.49 -10.21 -6.73
CA PRO A 95 -3.74 -8.79 -6.58
C PRO A 95 -4.52 -8.28 -7.79
N SER A 96 -5.60 -7.55 -7.54
CA SER A 96 -6.55 -7.15 -8.58
C SER A 96 -6.99 -5.71 -8.39
N SER A 97 -7.49 -5.10 -9.46
CA SER A 97 -8.16 -3.81 -9.37
C SER A 97 -9.57 -3.96 -8.80
N ARG A 98 -10.15 -2.87 -8.29
CA ARG A 98 -11.57 -2.84 -7.89
C ARG A 98 -12.50 -3.22 -9.05
N ARG A 99 -12.14 -2.86 -10.28
CA ARG A 99 -12.90 -3.18 -11.49
C ARG A 99 -12.92 -4.69 -11.77
N ASP A 100 -11.77 -5.34 -11.62
CA ASP A 100 -11.66 -6.79 -11.82
C ASP A 100 -12.39 -7.54 -10.70
N ALA A 101 -12.28 -7.06 -9.47
CA ALA A 101 -13.03 -7.58 -8.34
C ALA A 101 -14.55 -7.44 -8.53
N ASP A 102 -15.04 -6.30 -9.02
CA ASP A 102 -16.47 -6.12 -9.32
C ASP A 102 -16.95 -7.03 -10.45
N SER A 103 -16.11 -7.22 -11.48
CA SER A 103 -16.40 -8.16 -12.58
C SER A 103 -16.49 -9.61 -12.06
N ALA A 104 -15.54 -10.03 -11.24
CA ALA A 104 -15.54 -11.36 -10.63
C ALA A 104 -16.72 -11.55 -9.67
N TYR A 105 -17.02 -10.55 -8.83
CA TYR A 105 -18.15 -10.56 -7.90
C TYR A 105 -19.49 -10.77 -8.63
N ARG A 106 -19.69 -10.11 -9.77
CA ARG A 106 -20.87 -10.30 -10.64
C ARG A 106 -20.93 -11.69 -11.25
N GLN A 107 -19.82 -12.17 -11.82
CA GLN A 107 -19.75 -13.50 -12.43
C GLN A 107 -20.04 -14.62 -11.42
N LEU A 108 -19.71 -14.37 -10.16
CA LEU A 108 -19.94 -15.26 -9.04
C LEU A 108 -21.33 -15.11 -8.39
N GLY A 109 -22.21 -14.26 -8.92
CA GLY A 109 -23.59 -14.11 -8.46
C GLY A 109 -23.80 -13.10 -7.34
N GLY A 110 -22.77 -12.34 -6.93
CA GLY A 110 -22.87 -11.35 -5.85
C GLY A 110 -23.63 -10.06 -6.21
N GLY A 111 -23.91 -9.82 -7.49
CA GLY A 111 -24.52 -8.57 -7.98
C GLY A 111 -23.50 -7.45 -8.11
N GLN A 112 -23.85 -6.21 -7.77
CA GLN A 112 -22.93 -5.07 -7.83
C GLN A 112 -22.01 -5.03 -6.60
N LEU A 113 -20.70 -4.84 -6.81
CA LEU A 113 -19.77 -4.74 -5.70
C LEU A 113 -20.09 -3.51 -4.81
N PRO A 114 -20.23 -3.69 -3.48
CA PRO A 114 -20.49 -2.58 -2.57
C PRO A 114 -19.43 -1.47 -2.65
N SER A 115 -19.81 -0.23 -2.31
CA SER A 115 -18.86 0.89 -2.19
C SER A 115 -17.81 0.59 -1.13
N GLU A 116 -16.64 1.22 -1.22
CA GLU A 116 -15.58 0.98 -0.21
C GLU A 116 -15.99 1.43 1.20
N ALA A 117 -16.85 2.44 1.31
CA ALA A 117 -17.42 2.84 2.59
C ALA A 117 -18.26 1.71 3.20
N VAL A 118 -19.07 1.01 2.39
CA VAL A 118 -19.84 -0.17 2.84
C VAL A 118 -18.91 -1.35 3.12
N LEU A 119 -17.91 -1.61 2.27
CA LEU A 119 -16.96 -2.71 2.50
C LEU A 119 -16.24 -2.59 3.85
N ARG A 120 -15.82 -1.37 4.22
CA ARG A 120 -15.21 -1.09 5.52
C ARG A 120 -16.11 -1.40 6.72
N THR A 121 -17.43 -1.39 6.56
CA THR A 121 -18.35 -1.80 7.64
C THR A 121 -18.30 -3.31 7.96
N TYR A 122 -17.71 -4.11 7.06
CA TYR A 122 -17.48 -5.53 7.30
C TYR A 122 -16.13 -5.83 7.96
N PHE A 123 -15.29 -4.80 8.20
CA PHE A 123 -14.04 -4.92 8.96
C PHE A 123 -14.38 -4.98 10.46
N ARG A 124 -14.75 -6.16 10.94
CA ARG A 124 -15.18 -6.41 12.32
C ARG A 124 -14.03 -6.86 13.23
N ASP A 125 -12.92 -7.29 12.65
CA ASP A 125 -11.68 -7.67 13.33
C ASP A 125 -10.50 -6.84 12.83
N HIS A 126 -9.56 -6.57 13.74
CA HIS A 126 -8.33 -5.83 13.48
C HIS A 126 -7.13 -6.69 13.84
N GLN A 127 -6.21 -6.87 12.91
CA GLN A 127 -4.97 -7.60 13.16
C GLN A 127 -3.82 -6.60 13.40
N PRO A 128 -3.40 -6.38 14.66
CA PRO A 128 -2.30 -5.47 14.96
C PRO A 128 -0.97 -6.06 14.49
N PHE A 129 -0.05 -5.18 14.10
CA PHE A 129 1.35 -5.51 13.85
C PHE A 129 2.20 -4.98 15.00
N ALA A 130 3.23 -5.75 15.38
CA ALA A 130 4.18 -5.28 16.36
C ALA A 130 4.94 -4.07 15.79
N SER A 131 4.99 -2.97 16.55
CA SER A 131 5.81 -1.82 16.21
C SER A 131 7.12 -1.88 16.99
N ALA A 132 8.19 -1.41 16.35
CA ALA A 132 9.47 -1.17 16.98
C ALA A 132 9.90 0.26 16.65
N PRO A 133 10.63 0.96 17.54
CA PRO A 133 11.22 2.24 17.21
C PRO A 133 12.08 2.15 15.93
N PRO A 134 12.02 3.14 15.02
CA PRO A 134 12.80 3.11 13.79
C PRO A 134 14.29 2.90 14.03
N LEU A 135 14.86 1.87 13.40
CA LEU A 135 16.29 1.60 13.46
C LEU A 135 17.02 2.53 12.48
N ARG A 136 17.70 3.55 13.00
CA ARG A 136 18.37 4.59 12.18
C ARG A 136 19.41 4.01 11.23
N LEU A 137 19.03 3.85 9.96
CA LEU A 137 19.92 3.44 8.87
C LEU A 137 20.44 4.67 8.11
N GLY A 138 21.65 5.12 8.46
CA GLY A 138 22.39 6.17 7.75
C GLY A 138 22.61 7.45 8.55
N PRO A 139 23.13 8.51 7.91
CA PRO A 139 23.53 9.74 8.58
C PRO A 139 22.35 10.37 9.33
N ALA A 140 22.60 10.80 10.57
CA ALA A 140 21.59 11.34 11.46
C ALA A 140 21.03 12.70 11.00
N GLN A 141 21.73 13.41 10.12
CA GLN A 141 21.36 14.74 9.64
C GLN A 141 20.88 14.70 8.19
N PRO A 142 19.79 15.41 7.86
CA PRO A 142 19.34 15.57 6.48
C PRO A 142 20.36 16.38 5.67
N PRO A 143 20.43 16.18 4.35
CA PRO A 143 21.25 17.03 3.48
C PRO A 143 20.80 18.49 3.50
N THR A 144 21.71 19.41 3.17
CA THR A 144 21.42 20.85 3.10
C THR A 144 20.19 21.13 2.24
N GLY A 145 19.27 21.95 2.77
CA GLY A 145 18.02 22.30 2.09
C GLY A 145 16.83 21.38 2.43
N PHE A 146 17.07 20.29 3.15
CA PHE A 146 16.04 19.41 3.70
C PHE A 146 16.05 19.46 5.22
N HIS A 147 14.86 19.34 5.82
CA HIS A 147 14.71 19.38 7.27
C HIS A 147 14.62 17.99 7.90
N GLU A 148 14.30 16.96 7.11
CA GLU A 148 14.20 15.58 7.58
C GLU A 148 14.56 14.59 6.47
N ARG A 149 15.21 13.47 6.84
CA ARG A 149 15.44 12.31 5.99
C ARG A 149 14.75 11.11 6.59
N ARG A 150 13.84 10.49 5.85
CA ARG A 150 13.16 9.25 6.25
C ARG A 150 13.52 8.10 5.33
N VAL A 151 13.52 6.90 5.89
CA VAL A 151 13.70 5.66 5.10
C VAL A 151 12.58 4.70 5.46
N TYR A 152 11.83 4.30 4.43
CA TYR A 152 10.76 3.32 4.53
C TYR A 152 11.15 2.03 3.83
N ARG A 153 10.66 0.91 4.33
CA ARG A 153 10.69 -0.37 3.61
C ARG A 153 9.30 -0.94 3.55
N VAL A 154 8.83 -1.22 2.34
CA VAL A 154 7.66 -2.06 2.13
C VAL A 154 8.14 -3.47 1.82
N LEU A 155 7.72 -4.45 2.63
CA LEU A 155 7.97 -5.86 2.40
C LEU A 155 6.85 -6.46 1.56
N PHE A 156 7.22 -7.33 0.62
CA PHE A 156 6.27 -8.02 -0.24
C PHE A 156 6.47 -9.53 -0.23
N ALA A 157 5.36 -10.25 -0.26
CA ALA A 157 5.28 -11.66 -0.56
C ALA A 157 5.10 -11.88 -2.08
N LYS A 158 5.27 -13.14 -2.51
CA LYS A 158 5.38 -13.60 -3.90
C LYS A 158 6.65 -13.11 -4.61
N ASP A 159 6.82 -13.57 -5.84
CA ASP A 159 8.01 -13.33 -6.65
C ASP A 159 7.69 -12.48 -7.88
N LEU A 160 8.61 -11.58 -8.23
CA LEU A 160 8.67 -10.96 -9.55
C LEU A 160 9.41 -11.86 -10.53
N ARG A 161 8.81 -12.10 -11.68
CA ARG A 161 9.45 -12.71 -12.84
C ARG A 161 10.35 -11.70 -13.55
N ALA A 162 11.25 -12.19 -14.41
CA ALA A 162 12.19 -11.35 -15.14
C ALA A 162 11.50 -10.30 -16.05
N ASP A 163 10.41 -10.69 -16.73
CA ASP A 163 9.59 -9.78 -17.55
C ASP A 163 8.96 -8.66 -16.71
N GLN A 164 8.51 -9.00 -15.50
CA GLN A 164 7.90 -8.02 -14.57
C GLN A 164 8.93 -7.05 -14.02
N VAL A 165 10.16 -7.52 -13.74
CA VAL A 165 11.27 -6.64 -13.35
C VAL A 165 11.61 -5.67 -14.48
N GLU A 166 11.65 -6.14 -15.73
CA GLU A 166 11.96 -5.26 -16.87
C GLU A 166 10.84 -4.25 -17.16
N SER A 167 9.58 -4.64 -16.98
CA SER A 167 8.43 -3.74 -17.02
C SER A 167 8.58 -2.62 -15.98
N LEU A 168 8.91 -2.95 -14.72
CA LEU A 168 9.16 -1.98 -13.66
C LEU A 168 10.34 -1.05 -13.98
N ARG A 169 11.44 -1.57 -14.56
CA ARG A 169 12.56 -0.73 -15.01
C ARG A 169 12.17 0.26 -16.09
N THR A 170 11.31 -0.15 -17.02
CA THR A 170 10.82 0.73 -18.07
C THR A 170 9.89 1.79 -17.49
N LEU A 171 8.98 1.40 -16.60
CA LEU A 171 8.03 2.29 -15.96
C LEU A 171 8.69 3.37 -15.10
N TRP A 172 9.70 3.01 -14.31
CA TRP A 172 10.40 3.93 -13.41
C TRP A 172 11.70 4.49 -13.98
N ARG A 173 11.92 4.34 -15.30
CA ARG A 173 13.04 4.99 -15.96
C ARG A 173 12.82 6.50 -15.89
N THR A 174 13.57 7.17 -15.02
CA THR A 174 13.54 8.63 -14.93
C THR A 174 14.08 9.21 -16.24
N THR A 175 13.24 9.92 -16.99
CA THR A 175 13.68 10.75 -18.12
C THR A 175 14.12 12.10 -17.57
N GLY A 176 15.36 12.18 -17.06
CA GLY A 176 15.88 13.41 -16.46
C GLY A 176 17.39 13.46 -16.52
N ASP A 177 17.91 14.40 -17.30
CA ASP A 177 19.33 14.75 -17.41
C ASP A 177 19.83 15.33 -16.07
N GLY A 178 20.90 14.76 -15.50
CA GLY A 178 21.85 15.52 -14.69
C GLY A 178 21.71 15.53 -13.16
N ALA A 179 20.74 14.87 -12.52
CA ALA A 179 20.78 14.70 -11.06
C ALA A 179 21.74 13.55 -10.70
N PRO A 180 22.69 13.71 -9.74
CA PRO A 180 23.43 12.57 -9.24
C PRO A 180 22.42 11.60 -8.64
N ALA A 181 22.35 10.41 -9.26
CA ALA A 181 21.63 9.29 -8.69
C ALA A 181 22.24 9.03 -7.31
N ASP A 182 21.41 9.02 -6.26
CA ASP A 182 21.86 8.53 -4.97
C ASP A 182 22.48 7.13 -5.17
N PRO A 183 23.54 6.79 -4.42
CA PRO A 183 24.16 5.49 -4.54
C PRO A 183 23.11 4.41 -4.30
N ARG A 184 22.83 3.61 -5.35
CA ARG A 184 21.87 2.53 -5.31
C ARG A 184 22.19 1.58 -4.17
N SER A 185 21.16 1.08 -3.51
CA SER A 185 21.31 0.03 -2.52
C SER A 185 21.96 -1.20 -3.17
N PRO A 186 22.91 -1.89 -2.50
CA PRO A 186 23.47 -3.13 -3.01
C PRO A 186 22.37 -4.15 -3.35
N GLY A 187 22.41 -4.68 -4.57
CA GLY A 187 21.42 -5.65 -5.06
C GLY A 187 20.10 -5.03 -5.56
N ALA A 188 19.99 -3.70 -5.68
CA ALA A 188 18.88 -3.03 -6.35
C ALA A 188 18.79 -3.46 -7.82
N VAL A 189 17.63 -3.96 -8.22
CA VAL A 189 17.35 -4.39 -9.61
C VAL A 189 16.45 -3.42 -10.36
N VAL A 190 15.68 -2.60 -9.64
CA VAL A 190 14.91 -1.47 -10.17
C VAL A 190 15.10 -0.29 -9.23
N ALA A 191 15.20 0.91 -9.78
CA ALA A 191 15.27 2.14 -9.01
C ALA A 191 14.49 3.25 -9.73
N GLY A 192 14.07 4.26 -9.00
CA GLY A 192 13.43 5.45 -9.54
C GLY A 192 13.51 6.61 -8.56
N CYS A 193 13.13 7.79 -9.05
CA CYS A 193 13.03 8.98 -8.21
C CYS A 193 11.89 9.89 -8.66
N LEU A 194 11.43 10.72 -7.74
CA LEU A 194 10.40 11.73 -7.94
C LEU A 194 10.76 12.95 -7.11
N ASP A 195 10.73 14.13 -7.73
CA ASP A 195 10.80 15.42 -7.04
C ASP A 195 9.40 16.05 -7.12
N GLU A 196 8.79 16.34 -5.97
CA GLU A 196 7.42 16.85 -5.89
C GLU A 196 7.32 17.84 -4.73
N ASP A 197 6.80 19.04 -5.00
CA ASP A 197 6.67 20.13 -4.01
C ASP A 197 7.95 20.48 -3.23
N GLY A 198 9.11 20.18 -3.81
CA GLY A 198 10.43 20.39 -3.20
C GLY A 198 10.88 19.29 -2.24
N ASP A 199 10.06 18.25 -2.05
CA ASP A 199 10.45 16.98 -1.44
C ASP A 199 11.05 16.06 -2.51
N ARG A 200 12.00 15.22 -2.11
CA ARG A 200 12.65 14.25 -3.00
C ARG A 200 12.43 12.84 -2.51
N PHE A 201 11.94 11.99 -3.40
CA PHE A 201 11.71 10.58 -3.19
C PHE A 201 12.65 9.80 -4.09
N ALA A 202 13.39 8.86 -3.52
CA ALA A 202 14.19 7.89 -4.26
C ALA A 202 13.83 6.50 -3.76
N TRP A 203 13.73 5.53 -4.65
CA TRP A 203 13.39 4.17 -4.27
C TRP A 203 14.21 3.12 -5.00
N ASP A 204 14.42 2.01 -4.32
CA ASP A 204 15.08 0.81 -4.83
C ASP A 204 14.18 -0.40 -4.59
N VAL A 205 14.14 -1.32 -5.56
CA VAL A 205 13.54 -2.64 -5.41
C VAL A 205 14.63 -3.69 -5.43
N ARG A 206 14.63 -4.54 -4.40
CA ARG A 206 15.62 -5.62 -4.24
C ARG A 206 15.08 -6.77 -3.43
N ARG A 207 15.81 -7.89 -3.46
CA ARG A 207 15.60 -9.02 -2.57
C ARG A 207 16.20 -8.75 -1.18
N VAL A 208 15.56 -9.28 -0.14
CA VAL A 208 16.03 -9.28 1.27
C VAL A 208 15.95 -10.68 1.87
N GLY A 209 16.65 -10.88 2.99
CA GLY A 209 16.62 -12.12 3.76
C GLY A 209 17.07 -13.34 2.95
N SER A 210 18.25 -13.27 2.32
CA SER A 210 18.78 -14.35 1.46
C SER A 210 17.86 -14.73 0.28
N GLY A 211 17.05 -13.79 -0.22
CA GLY A 211 16.17 -14.00 -1.37
C GLY A 211 14.72 -14.30 -1.02
N LEU A 212 14.38 -14.40 0.27
CA LEU A 212 13.06 -14.83 0.74
C LEU A 212 11.93 -13.84 0.45
N ALA A 213 12.21 -12.55 0.36
CA ALA A 213 11.20 -11.52 0.11
C ALA A 213 11.70 -10.42 -0.83
N TRP A 214 10.76 -9.79 -1.52
CA TRP A 214 11.00 -8.52 -2.20
C TRP A 214 10.79 -7.38 -1.21
N CYS A 215 11.59 -6.33 -1.37
CA CYS A 215 11.37 -5.08 -0.67
C CYS A 215 11.45 -3.89 -1.63
N LEU A 216 10.65 -2.88 -1.32
CA LEU A 216 10.77 -1.52 -1.86
C LEU A 216 11.33 -0.65 -0.72
N ASP A 217 12.58 -0.22 -0.86
CA ASP A 217 13.19 0.76 0.03
C ASP A 217 12.95 2.15 -0.54
N VAL A 218 12.34 3.05 0.25
CA VAL A 218 12.03 4.44 -0.17
C VAL A 218 12.77 5.40 0.76
N THR A 219 13.70 6.16 0.20
CA THR A 219 14.35 7.28 0.88
C THR A 219 13.60 8.56 0.53
N VAL A 220 13.29 9.34 1.56
CA VAL A 220 12.52 10.57 1.44
C VAL A 220 13.31 11.70 2.08
N LEU A 221 13.55 12.76 1.32
CA LEU A 221 14.11 14.00 1.81
C LEU A 221 12.99 15.04 1.81
N LEU A 222 12.56 15.42 3.01
CA LEU A 222 11.46 16.35 3.19
C LEU A 222 12.02 17.76 3.38
N ARG A 223 11.48 18.73 2.64
CA ARG A 223 11.70 20.16 2.82
C ARG A 223 10.67 20.79 3.75
N THR A 224 9.45 20.24 3.78
CA THR A 224 8.37 20.73 4.65
C THR A 224 7.79 19.61 5.52
N LYS A 225 7.04 19.97 6.57
CA LYS A 225 6.35 18.99 7.42
C LYS A 225 5.10 18.37 6.77
N ALA A 226 4.76 18.75 5.53
CA ALA A 226 3.56 18.25 4.86
C ALA A 226 3.70 16.74 4.59
N SER A 227 2.73 15.96 5.09
CA SER A 227 2.76 14.49 5.06
C SER A 227 1.94 13.87 3.94
N GLY A 228 1.05 14.64 3.29
CA GLY A 228 0.12 14.13 2.28
C GLY A 228 0.82 13.50 1.07
N THR A 229 1.84 14.18 0.52
CA THR A 229 2.64 13.68 -0.62
C THR A 229 3.36 12.38 -0.26
N LEU A 230 3.93 12.28 0.94
CA LEU A 230 4.56 11.04 1.39
C LEU A 230 3.58 9.86 1.42
N GLY A 231 2.38 10.06 1.97
CA GLY A 231 1.36 9.03 2.03
C GLY A 231 0.92 8.57 0.63
N SER A 232 0.65 9.51 -0.27
CA SER A 232 0.24 9.20 -1.65
C SER A 232 1.36 8.52 -2.45
N THR A 233 2.62 8.97 -2.33
CA THR A 233 3.76 8.33 -3.00
C THR A 233 3.96 6.89 -2.51
N LEU A 234 3.95 6.64 -1.20
CA LEU A 234 4.07 5.27 -0.66
C LEU A 234 2.94 4.37 -1.14
N HIS A 235 1.70 4.88 -1.17
CA HIS A 235 0.56 4.14 -1.69
C HIS A 235 0.73 3.83 -3.18
N ASN A 236 1.08 4.83 -4.00
CA ASN A 236 1.24 4.66 -5.45
C ASN A 236 2.35 3.66 -5.80
N LEU A 237 3.51 3.74 -5.16
CA LEU A 237 4.60 2.79 -5.38
C LEU A 237 4.20 1.36 -4.96
N THR A 238 3.49 1.23 -3.83
CA THR A 238 2.96 -0.06 -3.37
C THR A 238 1.95 -0.63 -4.36
N THR A 239 1.05 0.20 -4.90
CA THR A 239 0.07 -0.18 -5.91
C THR A 239 0.73 -0.64 -7.20
N VAL A 240 1.80 0.02 -7.66
CA VAL A 240 2.58 -0.45 -8.83
C VAL A 240 3.19 -1.83 -8.58
N MET A 241 3.74 -2.08 -7.40
CA MET A 241 4.26 -3.41 -7.03
C MET A 241 3.14 -4.46 -7.01
N ARG A 242 1.95 -4.11 -6.51
CA ARG A 242 0.76 -4.97 -6.52
C ARG A 242 0.31 -5.34 -7.93
N GLN A 243 0.32 -4.38 -8.85
CA GLN A 243 -0.01 -4.62 -10.27
C GLN A 243 0.95 -5.63 -10.93
N HIS A 244 2.18 -5.77 -10.39
CA HIS A 244 3.14 -6.78 -10.82
C HIS A 244 3.03 -8.10 -10.03
N GLY A 245 1.94 -8.29 -9.29
CA GLY A 245 1.58 -9.55 -8.63
C GLY A 245 2.16 -9.74 -7.23
N LEU A 246 2.84 -8.73 -6.68
CA LEU A 246 3.34 -8.77 -5.31
C LEU A 246 2.23 -8.45 -4.30
N ILE A 247 2.35 -9.01 -3.09
CA ILE A 247 1.39 -8.80 -2.00
C ILE A 247 2.10 -8.06 -0.86
N PRO A 248 1.70 -6.83 -0.48
CA PRO A 248 2.33 -6.10 0.61
C PRO A 248 2.13 -6.85 1.92
N VAL A 249 3.17 -6.87 2.75
CA VAL A 249 3.19 -7.52 4.06
C VAL A 249 3.18 -6.48 5.16
N THR A 250 4.13 -5.53 5.12
CA THR A 250 4.26 -4.42 6.07
C THR A 250 4.95 -3.23 5.41
N THR A 251 4.80 -2.05 6.01
CA THR A 251 5.71 -0.92 5.80
C THR A 251 6.35 -0.56 7.13
N GLU A 252 7.67 -0.53 7.15
CA GLU A 252 8.49 -0.18 8.30
C GLU A 252 9.19 1.15 8.04
N ARG A 253 9.40 1.92 9.10
CA ARG A 253 10.23 3.13 9.08
C ARG A 253 11.56 2.84 9.77
N PHE A 254 12.67 3.20 9.13
CA PHE A 254 14.03 3.04 9.64
C PHE A 254 14.63 4.38 10.12
N SER A 255 14.27 5.52 9.54
CA SER A 255 14.70 6.84 10.07
C SER A 255 13.62 7.88 9.93
#